data_AF-A0AA46YI27-F1
#
_entry.id   AF-A0AA46YI27-F1
#
_cell.length_a   1.000
_cell.length_b   1.000
_cell.length_c   1.000
_cell.angle_alpha   90.00
_cell.angle_beta   90.00
_cell.angle_gamma   90.00
#
_symmetry.space_group_name_H-M   'P 1'
#
loop_
_entity.id
_entity.type
_entity.pdbx_description
1 polymer ?
#
loop_
_entity_poly.entity_id
_entity_poly.type
_entity_poly.pdbx_seq_one_letter_code
_entity_poly.pdbx_strand_id
1 'polypeptide(L)'
;MILMWLGSFVLMMFGLTMSQKYAALLFQGFQKYFLDKNLDQPKMIKMFQYCLDVVLLEVSPQKSLYAGMGLYNLRVLSLRPAVLVMCLSTIGAWWVALLGMLFLSFNGSFLLGLCVLGLISSVLTPKTRTVLQWIMGTGIFLIGGELVLKNSNVLIMALGQSEFAFFLADGRIVSIVSILLAAALISLVVRVEFWSLALGLSLLFVNAISINGAIALVAGERIGRMLLFWWHTRSLNQDCRRVGMQFSLASILGTILGLLLAGEVRVTMNMGYTSEMTAYQDKSVQFVLLFLIILGVEFVAQMVWGHFGGATKVDEIQDAKYISAVWFSEEYASAGVYQWAKAKIHKRLSEVRYHMQGLNSLQQGQVPEHIQLRLKAEEAELTKIESLI
;
A
#
# COMPACT_ATOMS: atom_id res chain seq x y z
N MET A 1 -4.81 24.11 21.02
CA MET A 1 -5.22 22.73 21.37
C MET A 1 -5.52 21.87 20.13
N ILE A 2 -6.39 22.28 19.19
CA ILE A 2 -6.66 21.50 17.95
C ILE A 2 -5.37 21.28 17.14
N LEU A 3 -4.52 22.31 17.04
CA LEU A 3 -3.19 22.22 16.42
C LEU A 3 -2.28 21.16 17.08
N MET A 4 -2.43 20.91 18.38
CA MET A 4 -1.64 19.89 19.08
C MET A 4 -2.12 18.47 18.75
N TRP A 5 -3.45 18.26 18.67
CA TRP A 5 -4.01 17.00 18.22
C TRP A 5 -3.64 16.70 16.76
N LEU A 6 -3.79 17.69 15.87
CA LEU A 6 -3.39 17.55 14.46
C LEU A 6 -1.89 17.31 14.32
N GLY A 7 -1.05 18.02 15.08
CA GLY A 7 0.39 17.80 15.10
C GLY A 7 0.77 16.40 15.59
N SER A 8 0.05 15.87 16.59
CA SER A 8 0.24 14.50 17.09
C SER A 8 -0.15 13.47 16.02
N PHE A 9 -1.25 13.72 15.29
CA PHE A 9 -1.70 12.86 14.18
C PHE A 9 -0.68 12.84 13.05
N VAL A 10 -0.17 14.01 12.65
CA VAL A 10 0.89 14.13 11.65
C VAL A 10 2.16 13.41 12.11
N LEU A 11 2.54 13.54 13.39
CA LEU A 11 3.70 12.85 13.96
C LEU A 11 3.53 11.33 13.92
N MET A 12 2.35 10.82 14.26
CA MET A 12 2.01 9.40 14.16
C MET A 12 2.14 8.90 12.72
N MET A 13 1.52 9.60 11.76
CA MET A 13 1.61 9.22 10.34
C MET A 13 3.05 9.30 9.80
N PHE A 14 3.81 10.30 10.22
CA PHE A 14 5.24 10.41 9.90
C PHE A 14 6.04 9.22 10.42
N GLY A 15 5.80 8.81 11.67
CA GLY A 15 6.41 7.61 12.25
C GLY A 15 6.09 6.34 11.46
N LEU A 16 4.82 6.18 11.03
CA LEU A 16 4.39 5.07 10.18
C LEU A 16 5.15 5.05 8.85
N THR A 17 5.17 6.17 8.13
CA THR A 17 5.86 6.28 6.84
C THR A 17 7.35 6.03 6.97
N MET A 18 7.98 6.59 8.01
CA MET A 18 9.40 6.36 8.30
C MET A 18 9.67 4.88 8.59
N SER A 19 8.85 4.25 9.44
CA SER A 19 8.97 2.84 9.78
C SER A 19 8.86 1.95 8.54
N GLN A 20 7.84 2.17 7.69
CA GLN A 20 7.66 1.44 6.44
C GLN A 20 8.83 1.65 5.47
N LYS A 21 9.36 2.87 5.34
CA LYS A 21 10.51 3.18 4.48
C LYS A 21 11.75 2.37 4.88
N TYR A 22 12.11 2.38 6.16
CA TYR A 22 13.30 1.67 6.62
C TYR A 22 13.10 0.15 6.69
N ALA A 23 11.89 -0.33 6.99
CA ALA A 23 11.56 -1.74 6.88
C ALA A 23 11.74 -2.26 5.45
N ALA A 24 11.26 -1.49 4.45
CA ALA A 24 11.46 -1.83 3.04
C ALA A 24 12.95 -1.89 2.65
N LEU A 25 13.79 -0.99 3.17
CA LEU A 25 15.24 -1.03 2.94
C LEU A 25 15.91 -2.25 3.59
N LEU A 26 15.45 -2.68 4.78
CA LEU A 26 15.96 -3.88 5.43
C LEU A 26 15.58 -5.15 4.66
N PHE A 27 14.35 -5.21 4.15
CA PHE A 27 13.82 -6.39 3.46
C PHE A 27 14.13 -6.45 1.97
N GLN A 28 14.58 -5.35 1.36
CA GLN A 28 14.91 -5.25 -0.05
C GLN A 28 15.86 -6.36 -0.54
N GLY A 29 16.89 -6.71 0.24
CA GLY A 29 17.82 -7.79 -0.13
C GLY A 29 17.15 -9.16 -0.22
N PHE A 30 16.25 -9.46 0.74
CA PHE A 30 15.45 -10.69 0.74
C PHE A 30 14.44 -10.68 -0.40
N GLN A 31 13.79 -9.55 -0.63
CA GLN A 31 12.81 -9.39 -1.70
C GLN A 31 13.46 -9.63 -3.06
N LYS A 32 14.66 -9.06 -3.28
CA LYS A 32 15.45 -9.31 -4.49
C LYS A 32 15.78 -10.80 -4.67
N TYR A 33 16.18 -11.49 -3.60
CA TYR A 33 16.46 -12.92 -3.64
C TYR A 33 15.25 -13.75 -4.11
N PHE A 34 14.03 -13.40 -3.71
CA PHE A 34 12.81 -14.07 -4.18
C PHE A 34 12.39 -13.65 -5.59
N LEU A 35 12.60 -12.40 -5.98
CA LEU A 35 12.37 -11.92 -7.36
C LEU A 35 13.35 -12.56 -8.36
N ASP A 36 14.58 -12.85 -7.93
CA ASP A 36 15.59 -13.55 -8.72
C ASP A 36 15.25 -15.04 -8.90
N LYS A 37 14.44 -15.62 -8.00
CA LYS A 37 13.79 -16.90 -8.28
C LYS A 37 12.75 -16.66 -9.36
N ASN A 38 12.82 -17.42 -10.45
CA ASN A 38 11.87 -17.25 -11.56
C ASN A 38 10.43 -17.37 -11.04
N LEU A 39 9.71 -16.24 -10.87
CA LEU A 39 8.36 -16.25 -10.30
C LEU A 39 7.37 -16.99 -11.20
N ASP A 40 7.67 -17.08 -12.50
CA ASP A 40 6.99 -17.94 -13.48
C ASP A 40 7.35 -19.42 -13.25
N GLN A 41 6.96 -19.94 -12.08
CA GLN A 41 7.11 -21.36 -11.75
C GLN A 41 6.01 -22.19 -12.44
N PRO A 42 6.34 -23.36 -13.00
CA PRO A 42 5.34 -24.23 -13.62
C PRO A 42 4.36 -24.83 -12.60
N LYS A 43 4.77 -24.94 -11.32
CA LYS A 43 3.92 -25.41 -10.23
C LYS A 43 3.25 -24.23 -9.52
N MET A 44 1.92 -24.15 -9.58
CA MET A 44 1.11 -23.09 -8.95
C MET A 44 1.47 -22.85 -7.48
N ILE A 45 1.71 -23.91 -6.69
CA ILE A 45 2.06 -23.80 -5.27
C ILE A 45 3.36 -23.01 -5.07
N LYS A 46 4.39 -23.27 -5.89
CA LYS A 46 5.67 -22.56 -5.78
C LYS A 46 5.55 -21.11 -6.22
N MET A 47 4.79 -20.85 -7.29
CA MET A 47 4.48 -19.50 -7.74
C MET A 47 3.77 -18.72 -6.62
N PHE A 48 2.78 -19.32 -5.98
CA PHE A 48 2.06 -18.73 -4.84
C PHE A 48 2.99 -18.42 -3.68
N GLN A 49 3.83 -19.37 -3.27
CA GLN A 49 4.79 -19.18 -2.17
C GLN A 49 5.73 -18.00 -2.45
N TYR A 50 6.35 -17.93 -3.63
CA TYR A 50 7.28 -16.84 -3.93
C TYR A 50 6.59 -15.49 -4.09
N CYS A 51 5.37 -15.45 -4.65
CA CYS A 51 4.59 -14.20 -4.70
C CYS A 51 4.20 -13.74 -3.29
N LEU A 52 3.81 -14.67 -2.40
CA LEU A 52 3.51 -14.37 -1.01
C LEU A 52 4.74 -13.86 -0.26
N ASP A 53 5.90 -14.48 -0.43
CA ASP A 53 7.16 -14.04 0.17
C ASP A 53 7.50 -12.61 -0.26
N VAL A 54 7.34 -12.28 -1.55
CA VAL A 54 7.56 -10.91 -2.06
C VAL A 54 6.61 -9.90 -1.41
N VAL A 55 5.34 -10.25 -1.24
CA VAL A 55 4.33 -9.35 -0.66
C VAL A 55 4.48 -9.20 0.85
N LEU A 56 4.84 -10.26 1.58
CA LEU A 56 5.13 -10.16 3.02
C LEU A 56 6.32 -9.23 3.30
N LEU A 57 7.25 -9.10 2.36
CA LEU A 57 8.37 -8.17 2.47
C LEU A 57 8.02 -6.74 2.03
N GLU A 58 6.90 -6.55 1.32
CA GLU A 58 6.31 -5.25 1.05
C GLU A 58 5.43 -4.81 2.22
N VAL A 59 5.98 -3.93 3.04
CA VAL A 59 5.40 -3.41 4.30
C VAL A 59 4.21 -2.43 4.04
N SER A 60 3.55 -2.56 2.87
CA SER A 60 2.42 -1.74 2.41
C SER A 60 1.63 -2.48 1.32
N PRO A 61 0.28 -2.54 1.43
CA PRO A 61 -0.58 -3.03 0.36
C PRO A 61 -0.47 -2.24 -0.93
N GLN A 62 -0.43 -0.91 -0.85
CA GLN A 62 -0.35 -0.09 -2.06
C GLN A 62 0.96 -0.32 -2.80
N LYS A 63 2.10 -0.41 -2.11
CA LYS A 63 3.38 -0.70 -2.77
C LYS A 63 3.39 -2.08 -3.44
N SER A 64 2.81 -3.09 -2.78
CA SER A 64 2.63 -4.44 -3.35
C SER A 64 1.79 -4.43 -4.63
N LEU A 65 0.68 -3.69 -4.61
CA LEU A 65 -0.23 -3.57 -5.75
C LEU A 65 0.46 -2.93 -6.96
N TYR A 66 1.15 -1.82 -6.74
CA TYR A 66 1.87 -1.10 -7.80
C TYR A 66 3.08 -1.87 -8.29
N ALA A 67 3.75 -2.64 -7.42
CA ALA A 67 4.81 -3.56 -7.80
C ALA A 67 4.33 -4.62 -8.80
N GLY A 68 3.22 -5.32 -8.50
CA GLY A 68 2.67 -6.34 -9.40
C GLY A 68 2.32 -5.76 -10.78
N MET A 69 1.63 -4.62 -10.81
CA MET A 69 1.27 -3.95 -12.06
C MET A 69 2.50 -3.43 -12.82
N GLY A 70 3.49 -2.88 -12.12
CA GLY A 70 4.73 -2.41 -12.72
C GLY A 70 5.54 -3.54 -13.37
N LEU A 71 5.63 -4.69 -12.70
CA LEU A 71 6.31 -5.89 -13.21
C LEU A 71 5.66 -6.43 -14.48
N TYR A 72 4.33 -6.41 -14.56
CA TYR A 72 3.57 -6.79 -15.75
C TYR A 72 3.76 -5.79 -16.89
N ASN A 73 3.60 -4.50 -16.60
CA ASN A 73 3.71 -3.43 -17.60
C ASN A 73 5.10 -3.36 -18.24
N LEU A 74 6.15 -3.57 -17.43
CA LEU A 74 7.54 -3.65 -17.91
C LEU A 74 7.87 -4.99 -18.61
N ARG A 75 6.88 -5.89 -18.76
CA ARG A 75 7.02 -7.24 -19.37
C ARG A 75 8.11 -8.10 -18.71
N VAL A 76 8.36 -7.86 -17.43
CA VAL A 76 9.37 -8.62 -16.70
C VAL A 76 8.81 -9.93 -16.15
N LEU A 77 7.51 -9.95 -15.87
CA LEU A 77 6.75 -11.13 -15.45
C LEU A 77 5.56 -11.35 -16.38
N SER A 78 5.15 -12.61 -16.52
CA SER A 78 3.88 -12.92 -17.17
C SER A 78 2.67 -12.43 -16.35
N LEU A 79 1.49 -12.39 -16.97
CA LEU A 79 0.27 -11.87 -16.33
C LEU A 79 -0.08 -12.61 -15.02
N ARG A 80 0.13 -13.93 -14.98
CA ARG A 80 -0.30 -14.77 -13.85
C ARG A 80 0.39 -14.44 -12.51
N PRO A 81 1.74 -14.46 -12.40
CA PRO A 81 2.41 -14.08 -11.15
C PRO A 81 2.20 -12.60 -10.81
N ALA A 82 2.11 -11.72 -11.81
CA ALA A 82 1.85 -10.31 -11.56
C ALA A 82 0.46 -10.06 -10.95
N VAL A 83 -0.59 -10.69 -11.51
CA VAL A 83 -1.94 -10.70 -10.95
C VAL A 83 -1.94 -11.30 -9.56
N LEU A 84 -1.18 -12.38 -9.33
CA LEU A 84 -1.10 -13.01 -8.02
C LEU A 84 -0.47 -12.08 -6.95
N VAL A 85 0.60 -11.35 -7.29
CA VAL A 85 1.18 -10.32 -6.42
C VAL A 85 0.16 -9.22 -6.11
N MET A 86 -0.63 -8.79 -7.10
CA MET A 86 -1.70 -7.81 -6.89
C MET A 86 -2.80 -8.36 -5.95
N CYS A 87 -3.26 -9.60 -6.15
CA CYS A 87 -4.28 -10.23 -5.30
C CYS A 87 -3.80 -10.46 -3.87
N LEU A 88 -2.52 -10.72 -3.67
CA LEU A 88 -1.93 -10.90 -2.33
C LEU A 88 -1.68 -9.57 -1.61
N SER A 89 -1.77 -8.42 -2.29
CA SER A 89 -1.38 -7.10 -1.77
C SER A 89 -2.03 -6.73 -0.43
N THR A 90 -3.28 -7.14 -0.18
CA THR A 90 -3.99 -6.92 1.10
C THR A 90 -3.27 -7.54 2.31
N ILE A 91 -2.50 -8.62 2.11
CA ILE A 91 -1.68 -9.25 3.14
C ILE A 91 -0.51 -8.34 3.57
N GLY A 92 -0.07 -7.42 2.70
CA GLY A 92 0.92 -6.36 3.01
C GLY A 92 0.50 -5.43 4.16
N ALA A 93 -0.74 -5.52 4.65
CA ALA A 93 -1.21 -4.79 5.82
C ALA A 93 -0.70 -5.37 7.16
N TRP A 94 0.00 -6.51 7.14
CA TRP A 94 0.51 -7.19 8.34
C TRP A 94 1.35 -6.28 9.25
N TRP A 95 2.12 -5.36 8.68
CA TRP A 95 2.94 -4.44 9.46
C TRP A 95 2.10 -3.47 10.27
N VAL A 96 1.02 -2.96 9.67
CA VAL A 96 0.10 -2.05 10.36
C VAL A 96 -0.69 -2.80 11.43
N ALA A 97 -1.06 -4.06 11.19
CA ALA A 97 -1.64 -4.91 12.23
C ALA A 97 -0.67 -5.12 13.40
N LEU A 98 0.62 -5.36 13.12
CA LEU A 98 1.66 -5.51 14.14
C LEU A 98 1.88 -4.20 14.92
N LEU A 99 1.97 -3.05 14.23
CA LEU A 99 2.06 -1.74 14.88
C LEU A 99 0.83 -1.45 15.75
N GLY A 100 -0.37 -1.83 15.30
CA GLY A 100 -1.60 -1.73 16.09
C GLY A 100 -1.54 -2.55 17.38
N MET A 101 -1.00 -3.77 17.33
CA MET A 101 -0.80 -4.59 18.54
C MET A 101 0.26 -4.00 19.48
N LEU A 102 1.39 -3.53 18.92
CA LEU A 102 2.45 -2.87 19.70
C LEU A 102 1.92 -1.61 20.39
N PHE A 103 1.06 -0.84 19.72
CA PHE A 103 0.41 0.34 20.29
C PHE A 103 -0.40 0.03 21.55
N LEU A 104 -1.06 -1.12 21.60
CA LEU A 104 -1.86 -1.53 22.77
C LEU A 104 -1.01 -2.00 23.96
N SER A 105 0.26 -2.35 23.73
CA SER A 105 1.07 -3.12 24.70
C SER A 105 2.41 -2.50 25.07
N PHE A 106 2.91 -1.52 24.30
CA PHE A 106 4.32 -1.11 24.36
C PHE A 106 4.50 0.42 24.44
N ASN A 107 5.44 0.86 25.27
CA ASN A 107 5.74 2.29 25.46
C ASN A 107 6.73 2.79 24.39
N GLY A 108 6.30 3.73 23.55
CA GLY A 108 7.13 4.30 22.47
C GLY A 108 8.37 5.07 22.96
N SER A 109 8.34 5.63 24.16
CA SER A 109 9.45 6.38 24.76
C SER A 109 10.67 5.50 25.04
N PHE A 110 10.43 4.23 25.37
CA PHE A 110 11.51 3.25 25.56
C PHE A 110 12.27 2.97 24.26
N LEU A 111 11.54 2.79 23.14
CA LEU A 111 12.15 2.57 21.83
C LEU A 111 12.96 3.79 21.37
N LEU A 112 12.45 5.01 21.59
CA LEU A 112 13.19 6.22 21.25
C LEU A 112 14.46 6.41 22.10
N GLY A 113 14.39 6.13 23.40
CA GLY A 113 15.55 6.21 24.28
C GLY A 113 16.71 5.31 23.83
N LEU A 114 16.40 4.07 23.44
CA LEU A 114 17.40 3.14 22.90
C LEU A 114 17.96 3.59 21.55
N CYS A 115 17.12 4.15 20.67
CA CYS A 115 17.54 4.57 19.33
C CYS A 115 18.38 5.83 19.31
N VAL A 116 18.06 6.83 20.14
CA VAL A 116 18.81 8.08 20.21
C VAL A 116 20.23 7.83 20.70
N LEU A 117 20.40 7.01 21.74
CA LEU A 117 21.72 6.59 22.23
C LEU A 117 22.51 5.82 21.17
N GLY A 118 21.83 4.96 20.39
CA GLY A 118 22.43 4.21 19.30
C GLY A 118 22.85 5.09 18.12
N LEU A 119 22.00 6.02 17.67
CA LEU A 119 22.23 6.85 16.47
C LEU A 119 23.28 7.95 16.67
N ILE A 120 23.53 8.37 17.91
CA ILE A 120 24.59 9.32 18.27
C ILE A 120 25.98 8.65 18.29
N SER A 121 26.03 7.32 18.34
CA SER A 121 27.29 6.56 18.22
C SER A 121 27.94 6.80 16.85
N SER A 122 29.21 7.18 16.86
CA SER A 122 30.02 7.41 15.65
C SER A 122 30.43 6.12 14.92
N VAL A 123 30.17 4.95 15.50
CA VAL A 123 30.59 3.64 14.99
C VAL A 123 29.38 2.80 14.64
N LEU A 124 28.62 3.23 13.63
CA LEU A 124 27.48 2.47 13.11
C LEU A 124 27.74 2.00 11.68
N THR A 125 27.58 0.70 11.45
CA THR A 125 27.47 0.17 10.09
C THR A 125 26.20 0.70 9.40
N PRO A 126 26.15 0.76 8.06
CA PRO A 126 24.95 1.15 7.33
C PRO A 126 23.72 0.31 7.70
N LYS A 127 23.88 -1.00 7.89
CA LYS A 127 22.80 -1.90 8.28
C LYS A 127 22.26 -1.60 9.68
N THR A 128 23.15 -1.45 10.67
CA THR A 128 22.74 -1.11 12.04
C THR A 128 22.07 0.26 12.10
N ARG A 129 22.52 1.22 11.28
CA ARG A 129 21.85 2.52 11.14
C ARG A 129 20.43 2.39 10.60
N THR A 130 20.21 1.60 9.54
CA THR A 130 18.85 1.35 8.99
C THR A 130 17.94 0.68 10.02
N VAL A 131 18.45 -0.29 10.79
CA VAL A 131 17.68 -0.94 11.87
C VAL A 131 17.28 0.08 12.95
N LEU A 132 18.22 0.92 13.40
CA LEU A 132 17.92 1.95 14.40
C LEU A 132 16.92 2.99 13.88
N GLN A 133 17.00 3.37 12.60
CA GLN A 133 16.04 4.29 11.98
C GLN A 133 14.64 3.67 11.83
N TRP A 134 14.56 2.36 11.56
CA TRP A 134 13.29 1.63 11.57
C TRP A 134 12.65 1.58 12.97
N ILE A 135 13.44 1.27 14.01
CA ILE A 135 12.97 1.27 15.40
C ILE A 135 12.59 2.69 15.82
N MET A 136 13.35 3.72 15.41
CA MET A 136 13.03 5.12 15.67
C MET A 136 11.69 5.52 15.04
N GLY A 137 11.44 5.18 13.77
CA GLY A 137 10.14 5.42 13.13
C GLY A 137 8.99 4.75 13.85
N THR A 138 9.20 3.50 14.30
CA THR A 138 8.24 2.76 15.13
C THR A 138 8.00 3.44 16.48
N GLY A 139 9.04 3.94 17.15
CA GLY A 139 8.92 4.71 18.39
C GLY A 139 8.17 6.03 18.20
N ILE A 140 8.44 6.76 17.12
CA ILE A 140 7.72 7.99 16.76
C ILE A 140 6.23 7.70 16.52
N PHE A 141 5.92 6.62 15.82
CA PHE A 141 4.53 6.18 15.61
C PHE A 141 3.81 5.95 16.94
N LEU A 142 4.42 5.20 17.86
CA LEU A 142 3.83 4.87 19.16
C LEU A 142 3.62 6.13 20.03
N ILE A 143 4.61 7.02 20.11
CA ILE A 143 4.48 8.28 20.87
C ILE A 143 3.45 9.20 20.22
N GLY A 144 3.48 9.33 18.89
CA GLY A 144 2.50 10.10 18.14
C GLY A 144 1.09 9.60 18.46
N GLY A 145 0.88 8.29 18.42
CA GLY A 145 -0.39 7.66 18.79
C GLY A 145 -0.79 7.99 20.23
N GLU A 146 0.11 7.84 21.21
CA GLU A 146 -0.17 8.14 22.61
C GLU A 146 -0.57 9.61 22.82
N LEU A 147 0.15 10.54 22.17
CA LEU A 147 -0.15 11.96 22.19
C LEU A 147 -1.48 12.28 21.51
N VAL A 148 -1.79 11.62 20.38
CA VAL A 148 -3.10 11.74 19.73
C VAL A 148 -4.19 11.37 20.72
N LEU A 149 -4.05 10.25 21.46
CA LEU A 149 -5.07 9.83 22.42
C LEU A 149 -5.25 10.85 23.55
N LYS A 150 -4.14 11.26 24.18
CA LYS A 150 -4.16 12.23 25.28
C LYS A 150 -4.79 13.56 24.86
N ASN A 151 -4.53 13.98 23.62
CA ASN A 151 -5.05 15.22 23.07
C ASN A 151 -6.43 15.05 22.39
N SER A 152 -6.97 13.84 22.28
CA SER A 152 -8.24 13.61 21.56
C SER A 152 -9.42 14.26 22.28
N ASN A 153 -9.37 14.45 23.61
CA ASN A 153 -10.43 15.12 24.37
C ASN A 153 -10.70 16.55 23.89
N VAL A 154 -9.71 17.19 23.24
CA VAL A 154 -9.88 18.49 22.59
C VAL A 154 -10.95 18.44 21.50
N LEU A 155 -11.13 17.29 20.83
CA LEU A 155 -12.14 17.11 19.79
C LEU A 155 -13.55 17.22 20.36
N ILE A 156 -13.79 16.74 21.58
CA ILE A 156 -15.10 16.91 22.26
C ILE A 156 -15.38 18.39 22.48
N MET A 157 -14.38 19.14 22.97
CA MET A 157 -14.52 20.57 23.22
C MET A 157 -14.67 21.38 21.92
N ALA A 158 -14.02 20.94 20.84
CA ALA A 158 -14.06 21.60 19.53
C ALA A 158 -15.34 21.29 18.75
N LEU A 159 -15.83 20.05 18.82
CA LEU A 159 -17.05 19.60 18.14
C LEU A 159 -18.31 20.05 18.89
N GLY A 160 -18.21 20.31 20.20
CA GLY A 160 -19.30 20.85 21.01
C GLY A 160 -20.61 20.04 20.90
N GLN A 161 -21.75 20.69 21.13
CA GLN A 161 -23.08 20.15 20.77
C GLN A 161 -23.48 20.54 19.35
N SER A 162 -22.55 20.51 18.40
CA SER A 162 -22.87 20.83 17.00
C SER A 162 -23.69 19.71 16.35
N GLU A 163 -24.55 20.06 15.38
CA GLU A 163 -25.26 19.09 14.54
C GLU A 163 -24.31 18.14 13.82
N PHE A 164 -23.10 18.61 13.50
CA PHE A 164 -22.05 17.79 12.91
C PHE A 164 -21.53 16.71 13.87
N ALA A 165 -21.38 17.02 15.16
CA ALA A 165 -21.00 16.03 16.18
C ALA A 165 -22.07 14.93 16.30
N PHE A 166 -23.35 15.33 16.32
CA PHE A 166 -24.46 14.38 16.30
C PHE A 166 -24.46 13.52 15.05
N PHE A 167 -24.21 14.11 13.87
CA PHE A 167 -24.12 13.39 12.61
C PHE A 167 -23.01 12.33 12.60
N LEU A 168 -21.81 12.64 13.12
CA LEU A 168 -20.71 11.68 13.21
C LEU A 168 -21.01 10.53 14.20
N ALA A 169 -21.68 10.84 15.29
CA ALA A 169 -22.09 9.86 16.32
C ALA A 169 -23.33 9.04 15.94
N ASP A 170 -24.12 9.49 14.97
CA ASP A 170 -25.44 8.94 14.61
C ASP A 170 -25.39 7.46 14.19
N GLY A 171 -24.42 7.09 13.36
CA GLY A 171 -24.26 5.72 12.88
C GLY A 171 -25.40 5.20 11.99
N ARG A 172 -26.38 6.05 11.63
CA ARG A 172 -27.40 5.78 10.60
C ARG A 172 -26.78 5.76 9.20
N ILE A 173 -27.48 5.10 8.27
CA ILE A 173 -26.98 4.85 6.90
C ILE A 173 -26.54 6.12 6.16
N VAL A 174 -27.26 7.24 6.34
CA VAL A 174 -26.91 8.52 5.71
C VAL A 174 -25.54 9.02 6.19
N SER A 175 -25.27 8.92 7.49
CA SER A 175 -23.98 9.27 8.09
C SER A 175 -22.87 8.35 7.61
N ILE A 176 -23.11 7.02 7.66
CA ILE A 176 -22.17 6.00 7.17
C ILE A 176 -21.76 6.27 5.72
N VAL A 177 -22.72 6.43 4.82
CA VAL A 177 -22.47 6.66 3.39
C VAL A 177 -21.71 7.97 3.16
N SER A 178 -22.07 9.02 3.88
CA SER A 178 -21.40 10.32 3.76
C SER A 178 -19.95 10.26 4.24
N ILE A 179 -19.69 9.59 5.37
CA ILE A 179 -18.34 9.38 5.90
C ILE A 179 -17.51 8.53 4.94
N LEU A 180 -18.09 7.48 4.37
CA LEU A 180 -17.42 6.64 3.37
C LEU A 180 -17.01 7.44 2.13
N LEU A 181 -17.92 8.24 1.59
CA LEU A 181 -17.64 9.07 0.42
C LEU A 181 -16.60 10.15 0.72
N ALA A 182 -16.71 10.82 1.87
CA ALA A 182 -15.73 11.80 2.30
C ALA A 182 -14.33 11.18 2.47
N ALA A 183 -14.23 10.01 3.11
CA ALA A 183 -12.97 9.30 3.27
C ALA A 183 -12.37 8.85 1.92
N ALA A 184 -13.20 8.42 0.97
CA ALA A 184 -12.75 8.09 -0.38
C ALA A 184 -12.19 9.31 -1.12
N LEU A 185 -12.85 10.46 -1.05
CA LEU A 185 -12.39 11.72 -1.65
C LEU A 185 -11.11 12.24 -1.00
N ILE A 186 -11.03 12.24 0.34
CA ILE A 186 -9.84 12.67 1.08
C ILE A 186 -8.64 11.79 0.70
N SER A 187 -8.86 10.50 0.47
CA SER A 187 -7.80 9.55 0.08
C SER A 187 -7.25 9.78 -1.32
N LEU A 188 -7.92 10.58 -2.16
CA LEU A 188 -7.36 11.02 -3.45
C LEU A 188 -6.27 12.08 -3.26
N VAL A 189 -6.25 12.75 -2.10
CA VAL A 189 -5.30 13.83 -1.77
C VAL A 189 -4.28 13.36 -0.74
N VAL A 190 -4.73 12.70 0.31
CA VAL A 190 -3.88 12.16 1.37
C VAL A 190 -3.16 10.94 0.82
N ARG A 191 -1.85 11.03 0.66
CA ARG A 191 -1.08 9.97 0.02
C ARG A 191 -0.59 8.86 0.94
N VAL A 192 -0.58 9.10 2.25
CA VAL A 192 -0.18 8.11 3.26
C VAL A 192 -1.29 7.11 3.55
N GLU A 193 -1.02 5.80 3.45
CA GLU A 193 -1.98 4.74 3.78
C GLU A 193 -2.27 4.66 5.29
N PHE A 194 -3.44 4.13 5.63
CA PHE A 194 -3.93 3.86 6.98
C PHE A 194 -4.13 5.11 7.85
N TRP A 195 -4.19 6.29 7.23
CA TRP A 195 -4.55 7.54 7.90
C TRP A 195 -5.94 7.44 8.53
N SER A 196 -6.85 6.71 7.89
CA SER A 196 -8.22 6.60 8.32
C SER A 196 -8.36 5.62 9.50
N LEU A 197 -7.50 4.58 9.58
CA LEU A 197 -7.41 3.71 10.75
C LEU A 197 -7.02 4.50 12.01
N ALA A 198 -5.99 5.33 11.89
CA ALA A 198 -5.51 6.21 12.96
C ALA A 198 -6.57 7.22 13.41
N LEU A 199 -7.22 7.86 12.44
CA LEU A 199 -8.26 8.85 12.69
C LEU A 199 -9.50 8.20 13.32
N GLY A 200 -9.92 7.05 12.79
CA GLY A 200 -11.05 6.27 13.30
C GLY A 200 -10.86 5.88 14.76
N LEU A 201 -9.70 5.34 15.12
CA LEU A 201 -9.36 5.03 16.52
C LEU A 201 -9.39 6.26 17.43
N SER A 202 -8.77 7.36 16.98
CA SER A 202 -8.76 8.62 17.75
C SER A 202 -10.17 9.14 18.02
N LEU A 203 -11.04 9.16 17.01
CA LEU A 203 -12.43 9.60 17.13
C LEU A 203 -13.28 8.63 17.96
N LEU A 204 -13.05 7.33 17.84
CA LEU A 204 -13.75 6.29 18.59
C LEU A 204 -13.48 6.38 20.09
N PHE A 205 -12.25 6.66 20.48
CA PHE A 205 -11.87 6.74 21.90
C PHE A 205 -12.59 7.87 22.62
N VAL A 206 -12.78 8.99 21.94
CA VAL A 206 -13.54 10.12 22.50
C VAL A 206 -15.03 10.06 22.19
N ASN A 207 -15.52 8.94 21.67
CA ASN A 207 -16.93 8.76 21.26
C ASN A 207 -17.44 9.83 20.29
N ALA A 208 -16.54 10.47 19.52
CA ALA A 208 -16.90 11.51 18.55
C ALA A 208 -17.46 10.94 17.24
N ILE A 209 -17.22 9.65 16.99
CA ILE A 209 -17.75 8.92 15.84
C ILE A 209 -18.39 7.62 16.31
N SER A 210 -19.44 7.19 15.64
CA SER A 210 -19.97 5.83 15.81
C SER A 210 -18.96 4.79 15.28
N ILE A 211 -19.01 3.57 15.80
CA ILE A 211 -18.20 2.46 15.28
C ILE A 211 -18.52 2.14 13.81
N ASN A 212 -19.78 2.24 13.39
CA ASN A 212 -20.13 2.13 11.98
C ASN A 212 -19.50 3.23 11.13
N GLY A 213 -19.47 4.47 11.63
CA GLY A 213 -18.80 5.59 10.97
C GLY A 213 -17.29 5.37 10.88
N ALA A 214 -16.65 4.85 11.93
CA ALA A 214 -15.23 4.50 11.90
C ALA A 214 -14.92 3.39 10.87
N ILE A 215 -15.76 2.36 10.79
CA ILE A 215 -15.62 1.29 9.79
C ILE A 215 -15.84 1.84 8.37
N ALA A 216 -16.81 2.73 8.18
CA ALA A 216 -17.04 3.43 6.93
C ALA A 216 -15.82 4.27 6.50
N LEU A 217 -15.12 4.87 7.46
CA LEU A 217 -13.93 5.68 7.25
C LEU A 217 -12.73 4.84 6.76
N VAL A 218 -12.54 3.61 7.28
CA VAL A 218 -11.52 2.67 6.76
C VAL A 218 -11.91 2.07 5.41
N ALA A 219 -13.17 1.71 5.22
CA ALA A 219 -13.68 1.25 3.92
C ALA A 219 -13.52 2.33 2.84
N GLY A 220 -13.88 3.58 3.16
CA GLY A 220 -13.75 4.72 2.26
C GLY A 220 -12.31 4.97 1.84
N GLU A 221 -11.34 4.88 2.77
CA GLU A 221 -9.93 4.96 2.40
C GLU A 221 -9.53 3.91 1.36
N ARG A 222 -9.90 2.64 1.58
CA ARG A 222 -9.59 1.54 0.66
C ARG A 222 -10.20 1.75 -0.72
N ILE A 223 -11.45 2.20 -0.78
CA ILE A 223 -12.10 2.58 -2.03
C ILE A 223 -11.33 3.71 -2.74
N GLY A 224 -10.99 4.78 -2.02
CA GLY A 224 -10.23 5.90 -2.59
C GLY A 224 -8.87 5.49 -3.15
N ARG A 225 -8.20 4.54 -2.48
CA ARG A 225 -6.91 3.98 -2.94
C ARG A 225 -7.04 3.17 -4.22
N MET A 226 -8.12 2.40 -4.35
CA MET A 226 -8.42 1.65 -5.57
C MET A 226 -8.82 2.55 -6.73
N LEU A 227 -9.51 3.66 -6.45
CA LEU A 227 -9.80 4.70 -7.44
C LEU A 227 -8.51 5.39 -7.92
N LEU A 228 -7.60 5.70 -7.01
CA LEU A 228 -6.30 6.31 -7.32
C LEU A 228 -5.41 5.33 -8.12
N PHE A 229 -5.40 4.05 -7.78
CA PHE A 229 -4.75 3.00 -8.58
C PHE A 229 -5.34 2.89 -9.99
N TRP A 230 -6.66 2.90 -10.12
CA TRP A 230 -7.30 2.91 -11.42
C TRP A 230 -6.93 4.17 -12.23
N TRP A 231 -6.95 5.34 -11.59
CA TRP A 231 -6.57 6.59 -12.24
C TRP A 231 -5.15 6.53 -12.79
N HIS A 232 -4.21 6.03 -11.99
CA HIS A 232 -2.80 5.93 -12.34
C HIS A 232 -2.48 4.85 -13.37
N THR A 233 -3.30 3.80 -13.49
CA THR A 233 -3.13 2.75 -14.51
C THR A 233 -3.66 3.16 -15.89
N ARG A 234 -4.44 4.25 -16.00
CA ARG A 234 -4.96 4.73 -17.29
C ARG A 234 -3.88 5.19 -18.27
N SER A 235 -2.70 5.60 -17.78
CA SER A 235 -1.57 6.00 -18.61
C SER A 235 -0.77 4.84 -19.19
N LEU A 236 -1.04 3.60 -18.74
CA LEU A 236 -0.32 2.40 -19.17
C LEU A 236 -0.92 1.80 -20.45
N ASN A 237 -0.40 0.65 -20.85
CA ASN A 237 -0.92 -0.13 -21.98
C ASN A 237 -2.39 -0.50 -21.81
N GLN A 238 -3.07 -0.79 -22.92
CA GLN A 238 -4.50 -1.13 -22.90
C GLN A 238 -4.80 -2.32 -22.00
N ASP A 239 -3.91 -3.32 -21.99
CA ASP A 239 -4.01 -4.49 -21.12
C ASP A 239 -3.85 -4.12 -19.65
N CYS A 240 -2.80 -3.37 -19.31
CA CYS A 240 -2.56 -2.91 -17.94
C CYS A 240 -3.71 -2.03 -17.44
N ARG A 241 -4.28 -1.18 -18.30
CA ARG A 241 -5.46 -0.36 -18.01
C ARG A 241 -6.69 -1.23 -17.77
N ARG A 242 -6.90 -2.27 -18.58
CA ARG A 242 -8.03 -3.21 -18.42
C ARG A 242 -7.90 -3.99 -17.12
N VAL A 243 -6.75 -4.61 -16.88
CA VAL A 243 -6.42 -5.37 -15.67
C VAL A 243 -6.55 -4.48 -14.44
N GLY A 244 -5.97 -3.27 -14.47
CA GLY A 244 -6.06 -2.29 -13.38
C GLY A 244 -7.49 -1.88 -13.07
N MET A 245 -8.30 -1.58 -14.09
CA MET A 245 -9.72 -1.25 -13.92
C MET A 245 -10.51 -2.41 -13.31
N GLN A 246 -10.36 -3.62 -13.85
CA GLN A 246 -11.09 -4.79 -13.37
C GLN A 246 -10.71 -5.14 -11.92
N PHE A 247 -9.41 -5.09 -11.59
CA PHE A 247 -8.93 -5.31 -10.23
C PHE A 247 -9.46 -4.25 -9.26
N SER A 248 -9.42 -2.96 -9.63
CA SER A 248 -9.98 -1.89 -8.81
C SER A 248 -11.47 -2.07 -8.55
N LEU A 249 -12.26 -2.46 -9.56
CA LEU A 249 -13.68 -2.72 -9.40
C LEU A 249 -13.94 -3.90 -8.47
N ALA A 250 -13.23 -5.01 -8.65
CA ALA A 250 -13.35 -6.17 -7.77
C ALA A 250 -13.00 -5.83 -6.32
N SER A 251 -11.94 -5.03 -6.12
CA SER A 251 -11.52 -4.59 -4.78
C SER A 251 -12.54 -3.65 -4.15
N ILE A 252 -13.05 -2.66 -4.88
CA ILE A 252 -14.10 -1.74 -4.39
C ILE A 252 -15.35 -2.51 -3.99
N LEU A 253 -15.81 -3.43 -4.82
CA LEU A 253 -16.96 -4.28 -4.51
C LEU A 253 -16.68 -5.16 -3.28
N GLY A 254 -15.48 -5.75 -3.20
CA GLY A 254 -15.04 -6.51 -2.03
C GLY A 254 -15.03 -5.68 -0.75
N THR A 255 -14.52 -4.46 -0.79
CA THR A 255 -14.53 -3.53 0.37
C THR A 255 -15.96 -3.17 0.79
N ILE A 256 -16.87 -2.91 -0.16
CA ILE A 256 -18.29 -2.62 0.13
C ILE A 256 -18.97 -3.83 0.77
N LEU A 257 -18.78 -5.03 0.22
CA LEU A 257 -19.31 -6.27 0.80
C LEU A 257 -18.71 -6.54 2.18
N GLY A 258 -17.42 -6.27 2.35
CA GLY A 258 -16.72 -6.35 3.63
C GLY A 258 -17.29 -5.41 4.68
N LEU A 259 -17.62 -4.16 4.30
CA LEU A 259 -18.28 -3.19 5.18
C LEU A 259 -19.65 -3.69 5.64
N LEU A 260 -20.45 -4.23 4.71
CA LEU A 260 -21.76 -4.79 5.02
C LEU A 260 -21.63 -5.99 5.97
N LEU A 261 -20.71 -6.92 5.69
CA LEU A 261 -20.47 -8.09 6.52
C LEU A 261 -19.94 -7.71 7.91
N ALA A 262 -19.05 -6.73 8.01
CA ALA A 262 -18.57 -6.21 9.28
C ALA A 262 -19.74 -5.61 10.10
N GLY A 263 -20.66 -4.90 9.45
CA GLY A 263 -21.91 -4.43 10.08
C GLY A 263 -22.75 -5.57 10.66
N GLU A 264 -22.96 -6.65 9.89
CA GLU A 264 -23.71 -7.82 10.34
C GLU A 264 -23.02 -8.58 11.48
N VAL A 265 -21.70 -8.76 11.41
CA VAL A 265 -20.92 -9.41 12.47
C VAL A 265 -21.02 -8.59 13.76
N ARG A 266 -20.94 -7.26 13.66
CA ARG A 266 -21.09 -6.36 14.80
C ARG A 266 -22.46 -6.57 15.48
N VAL A 267 -23.54 -6.61 14.70
CA VAL A 267 -24.90 -6.84 15.21
C VAL A 267 -25.02 -8.23 15.85
N THR A 268 -24.53 -9.26 15.16
CA THR A 268 -24.65 -10.67 15.58
C THR A 268 -23.85 -10.96 16.86
N MET A 269 -22.64 -10.41 16.98
CA MET A 269 -21.79 -10.58 18.15
C MET A 269 -22.13 -9.61 19.28
N ASN A 270 -23.18 -8.80 19.13
CA ASN A 270 -23.59 -7.78 20.08
C ASN A 270 -22.41 -6.88 20.52
N MET A 271 -21.57 -6.48 19.55
CA MET A 271 -20.47 -5.53 19.77
C MET A 271 -21.08 -4.15 20.02
N GLY A 272 -21.45 -3.94 21.29
CA GLY A 272 -22.29 -2.86 21.78
C GLY A 272 -21.59 -1.51 21.86
N TYR A 273 -22.41 -0.47 21.94
CA TYR A 273 -21.98 0.90 22.23
C TYR A 273 -21.52 0.99 23.69
N THR A 274 -20.28 0.58 24.00
CA THR A 274 -19.71 0.90 25.32
C THR A 274 -19.49 2.41 25.39
N SER A 275 -20.40 3.13 26.04
CA SER A 275 -20.26 4.58 26.27
C SER A 275 -19.13 4.89 27.25
N GLU A 276 -18.67 3.90 28.02
CA GLU A 276 -17.57 4.02 28.94
C GLU A 276 -16.28 4.41 28.21
N MET A 277 -15.75 5.57 28.59
CA MET A 277 -14.42 6.02 28.15
C MET A 277 -13.33 5.04 28.61
N THR A 278 -13.52 4.32 29.71
CA THR A 278 -12.55 3.34 30.25
C THR A 278 -12.35 2.08 29.39
N ALA A 279 -13.22 1.84 28.40
CA ALA A 279 -13.20 0.65 27.54
C ALA A 279 -12.35 0.81 26.24
N TYR A 280 -11.27 1.60 26.28
CA TYR A 280 -10.44 1.89 25.10
C TYR A 280 -9.87 0.63 24.41
N GLN A 281 -9.43 -0.35 25.19
CA GLN A 281 -8.90 -1.61 24.64
C GLN A 281 -9.98 -2.40 23.90
N ASP A 282 -11.18 -2.49 24.45
CA ASP A 282 -12.30 -3.21 23.83
C ASP A 282 -12.73 -2.55 22.50
N LYS A 283 -12.89 -1.21 22.49
CA LYS A 283 -13.18 -0.46 21.26
C LYS A 283 -12.12 -0.64 20.18
N SER A 284 -10.84 -0.66 20.58
CA SER A 284 -9.72 -0.88 19.67
C SER A 284 -9.77 -2.26 19.05
N VAL A 285 -9.97 -3.29 19.86
CA VAL A 285 -10.01 -4.68 19.43
C VAL A 285 -11.20 -4.91 18.50
N GLN A 286 -12.39 -4.43 18.86
CA GLN A 286 -13.58 -4.52 18.01
C GLN A 286 -13.36 -3.82 16.67
N PHE A 287 -12.84 -2.59 16.67
CA PHE A 287 -12.58 -1.84 15.44
C PHE A 287 -11.56 -2.55 14.53
N VAL A 288 -10.46 -3.05 15.09
CA VAL A 288 -9.44 -3.79 14.34
C VAL A 288 -10.02 -5.09 13.78
N LEU A 289 -10.80 -5.84 14.57
CA LEU A 289 -11.43 -7.08 14.11
C LEU A 289 -12.39 -6.82 12.93
N LEU A 290 -13.22 -5.78 13.03
CA LEU A 290 -14.15 -5.39 11.96
C LEU A 290 -13.39 -4.91 10.71
N PHE A 291 -12.26 -4.22 10.89
CA PHE A 291 -11.37 -3.88 9.77
C PHE A 291 -10.74 -5.12 9.12
N LEU A 292 -10.32 -6.11 9.90
CA LEU A 292 -9.80 -7.38 9.37
C LEU A 292 -10.85 -8.15 8.58
N ILE A 293 -12.13 -8.07 8.96
CA ILE A 293 -13.24 -8.64 8.16
C ILE A 293 -13.32 -7.95 6.79
N ILE A 294 -13.23 -6.62 6.74
CA ILE A 294 -13.19 -5.89 5.46
C ILE A 294 -12.05 -6.38 4.59
N LEU A 295 -10.83 -6.44 5.13
CA LEU A 295 -9.66 -6.92 4.40
C LEU A 295 -9.81 -8.37 3.96
N GLY A 296 -10.41 -9.23 4.77
CA GLY A 296 -10.66 -10.63 4.45
C GLY A 296 -11.62 -10.79 3.27
N VAL A 297 -12.72 -10.03 3.25
CA VAL A 297 -13.68 -10.06 2.13
C VAL A 297 -13.08 -9.45 0.86
N GLU A 298 -12.36 -8.33 0.99
CA GLU A 298 -11.62 -7.72 -0.12
C GLU A 298 -10.61 -8.69 -0.73
N PHE A 299 -9.83 -9.39 0.10
CA PHE A 299 -8.88 -10.42 -0.32
C PHE A 299 -9.57 -11.55 -1.09
N VAL A 300 -10.70 -12.08 -0.58
CA VAL A 300 -11.45 -13.13 -1.27
C VAL A 300 -11.96 -12.64 -2.63
N ALA A 301 -12.51 -11.42 -2.70
CA ALA A 301 -12.97 -10.83 -3.96
C ALA A 301 -11.81 -10.68 -4.97
N GLN A 302 -10.65 -10.22 -4.54
CA GLN A 302 -9.44 -10.11 -5.35
C GLN A 302 -8.96 -11.48 -5.86
N MET A 303 -8.96 -12.51 -5.01
CA MET A 303 -8.54 -13.86 -5.38
C MET A 303 -9.50 -14.53 -6.36
N VAL A 304 -10.82 -14.39 -6.14
CA VAL A 304 -11.85 -14.87 -7.08
C VAL A 304 -11.68 -14.18 -8.43
N TRP A 305 -11.50 -12.86 -8.44
CA TRP A 305 -11.22 -12.14 -9.68
C TRP A 305 -9.92 -12.63 -10.35
N GLY A 306 -8.83 -12.79 -9.58
CA GLY A 306 -7.54 -13.22 -10.11
C GLY A 306 -7.57 -14.61 -10.76
N HIS A 307 -8.39 -15.52 -10.22
CA HIS A 307 -8.61 -16.85 -10.81
C HIS A 307 -9.17 -16.78 -12.23
N PHE A 308 -10.16 -15.92 -12.48
CA PHE A 308 -10.79 -15.77 -13.79
C PHE A 308 -10.05 -14.78 -14.71
N GLY A 309 -9.53 -13.68 -14.15
CA GLY A 309 -8.82 -12.63 -14.87
C GLY A 309 -7.47 -13.10 -15.43
N GLY A 310 -6.72 -13.91 -14.69
CA GLY A 310 -5.41 -14.45 -15.10
C GLY A 310 -5.46 -15.53 -16.19
N ALA A 311 -6.66 -15.94 -16.62
CA ALA A 311 -6.87 -16.94 -17.66
C ALA A 311 -7.08 -16.34 -19.07
N THR A 312 -7.31 -15.02 -19.17
CA THR A 312 -7.50 -14.36 -20.45
C THR A 312 -6.18 -14.21 -21.20
N LYS A 313 -6.06 -14.87 -22.36
CA LYS A 313 -4.97 -14.62 -23.30
C LYS A 313 -5.23 -13.29 -24.00
N VAL A 314 -4.21 -12.45 -24.10
CA VAL A 314 -4.25 -11.26 -24.93
C VAL A 314 -3.41 -11.55 -26.17
N ASP A 315 -4.02 -11.38 -27.34
CA ASP A 315 -3.43 -11.68 -28.65
C ASP A 315 -2.63 -10.50 -29.24
N GLU A 316 -2.59 -9.32 -28.60
CA GLU A 316 -1.89 -8.14 -29.11
C GLU A 316 -0.57 -7.85 -28.38
N ILE A 317 0.52 -7.84 -29.14
CA ILE A 317 1.82 -7.34 -28.68
C ILE A 317 1.77 -5.81 -28.69
N GLN A 318 1.31 -5.17 -27.61
CA GLN A 318 1.37 -3.71 -27.45
C GLN A 318 2.63 -3.27 -26.70
N ASP A 319 3.48 -2.44 -27.31
CA ASP A 319 4.76 -1.98 -26.73
C ASP A 319 4.60 -1.44 -25.30
N ALA A 320 5.56 -1.75 -24.42
CA ALA A 320 5.48 -1.41 -23.00
C ALA A 320 5.48 0.12 -22.79
N LYS A 321 4.35 0.71 -22.40
CA LYS A 321 4.33 2.12 -22.00
C LYS A 321 4.92 2.30 -20.62
N TYR A 322 5.99 3.08 -20.55
CA TYR A 322 6.68 3.31 -19.31
C TYR A 322 5.87 4.11 -18.30
N ILE A 323 6.09 3.76 -17.04
CA ILE A 323 5.31 4.21 -15.90
C ILE A 323 5.54 5.72 -15.66
N SER A 324 4.46 6.46 -15.34
CA SER A 324 4.54 7.89 -15.02
C SER A 324 5.39 8.17 -13.78
N ALA A 325 6.09 9.31 -13.74
CA ALA A 325 6.90 9.76 -12.61
C ALA A 325 6.15 9.75 -11.26
N VAL A 326 4.82 9.87 -11.29
CA VAL A 326 3.97 9.82 -10.10
C VAL A 326 4.08 8.47 -9.35
N TRP A 327 4.33 7.37 -10.06
CA TRP A 327 4.50 6.04 -9.46
C TRP A 327 5.86 5.86 -8.78
N PHE A 328 6.85 6.67 -9.17
CA PHE A 328 8.19 6.67 -8.58
C PHE A 328 8.28 7.60 -7.36
N SER A 329 7.15 8.15 -6.90
CA SER A 329 7.08 8.75 -5.58
C SER A 329 7.40 7.70 -4.50
N GLU A 330 8.03 8.10 -3.40
CA GLU A 330 8.43 7.19 -2.31
C GLU A 330 7.26 6.38 -1.72
N GLU A 331 6.02 6.80 -1.99
CA GLU A 331 4.79 6.22 -1.46
C GLU A 331 4.29 5.03 -2.30
N TYR A 332 4.52 5.02 -3.62
CA TYR A 332 4.05 3.97 -4.52
C TYR A 332 5.17 3.05 -5.00
N ALA A 333 6.42 3.50 -4.91
CA ALA A 333 7.58 2.70 -5.29
C ALA A 333 7.90 1.63 -4.23
N SER A 334 7.81 0.36 -4.65
CA SER A 334 8.43 -0.78 -3.97
C SER A 334 9.95 -0.69 -4.12
N ALA A 335 10.69 -0.60 -3.01
CA ALA A 335 12.15 -0.44 -3.07
C ALA A 335 12.84 -1.63 -3.75
N GLY A 336 12.48 -2.87 -3.40
CA GLY A 336 13.13 -4.06 -3.95
C GLY A 336 12.71 -4.36 -5.38
N VAL A 337 11.43 -4.25 -5.72
CA VAL A 337 10.95 -4.46 -7.09
C VAL A 337 11.51 -3.41 -8.02
N TYR A 338 11.61 -2.16 -7.57
CA TYR A 338 12.19 -1.08 -8.36
C TYR A 338 13.68 -1.27 -8.65
N GLN A 339 14.48 -1.57 -7.63
CA GLN A 339 15.91 -1.84 -7.84
C GLN A 339 16.14 -3.06 -8.73
N TRP A 340 15.32 -4.10 -8.57
CA TRP A 340 15.41 -5.29 -9.41
C TRP A 340 15.02 -5.00 -10.87
N ALA A 341 13.92 -4.27 -11.08
CA ALA A 341 13.50 -3.82 -12.40
C ALA A 341 14.55 -2.91 -13.04
N LYS A 342 15.15 -1.98 -12.28
CA LYS A 342 16.27 -1.13 -12.72
C LYS A 342 17.42 -1.96 -13.25
N ALA A 343 17.85 -2.97 -12.49
CA ALA A 343 18.97 -3.83 -12.89
C ALA A 343 18.68 -4.58 -14.19
N LYS A 344 17.44 -5.05 -14.39
CA LYS A 344 17.03 -5.71 -15.64
C LYS A 344 16.93 -4.74 -16.82
N ILE A 345 16.36 -3.56 -16.62
CA ILE A 345 16.28 -2.51 -17.65
C ILE A 345 17.69 -2.09 -18.08
N HIS A 346 18.59 -1.84 -17.12
CA HIS A 346 19.98 -1.49 -17.39
C HIS A 346 20.70 -2.58 -18.18
N LYS A 347 20.53 -3.85 -17.78
CA LYS A 347 21.08 -4.99 -18.51
C LYS A 347 20.52 -5.05 -19.94
N ARG A 348 19.21 -4.92 -20.13
CA ARG A 348 18.59 -4.94 -21.45
C ARG A 348 19.06 -3.79 -22.33
N LEU A 349 19.18 -2.59 -21.78
CA LEU A 349 19.71 -1.43 -22.48
C LEU A 349 21.16 -1.66 -22.93
N SER A 350 21.98 -2.30 -22.09
CA SER A 350 23.35 -2.66 -22.47
C SER A 350 23.39 -3.69 -23.63
N GLU A 351 22.49 -4.66 -23.63
CA GLU A 351 22.34 -5.64 -24.74
C GLU A 351 21.89 -4.94 -26.04
N VAL A 352 20.89 -4.05 -25.96
CA VAL A 352 20.39 -3.30 -27.11
C VAL A 352 21.48 -2.39 -27.68
N ARG A 353 22.23 -1.67 -26.82
CA ARG A 353 23.38 -0.85 -27.23
C ARG A 353 24.47 -1.69 -27.90
N TYR A 354 24.75 -2.88 -27.38
CA TYR A 354 25.68 -3.82 -28.01
C TYR A 354 25.19 -4.28 -29.40
N HIS A 355 23.91 -4.62 -29.53
CA HIS A 355 23.32 -4.98 -30.82
C HIS A 355 23.33 -3.80 -31.81
N MET A 356 23.07 -2.58 -31.34
CA MET A 356 23.17 -1.35 -32.14
C MET A 356 24.59 -1.06 -32.61
N GLN A 357 25.60 -1.29 -31.76
CA GLN A 357 27.01 -1.21 -32.16
C GLN A 357 27.36 -2.27 -33.21
N GLY A 358 26.85 -3.49 -33.07
CA GLY A 358 26.99 -4.55 -34.07
C GLY A 358 26.25 -4.26 -35.38
N LEU A 359 25.13 -3.53 -35.36
CA LEU A 359 24.45 -3.08 -36.58
C LEU A 359 25.29 -2.07 -37.36
N ASN A 360 26.00 -1.19 -36.66
CA ASN A 360 26.87 -0.20 -37.30
C ASN A 360 28.12 -0.81 -37.95
N SER A 361 28.49 -2.05 -37.61
CA SER A 361 29.61 -2.77 -38.25
C SER A 361 29.20 -3.64 -39.44
N LEU A 362 27.90 -3.80 -39.71
CA LEU A 362 27.36 -4.56 -40.84
C LEU A 362 27.21 -3.66 -42.08
N GLN A 363 27.32 -4.25 -43.27
CA GLN A 363 27.14 -3.51 -44.53
C GLN A 363 25.66 -3.16 -44.74
N GLN A 364 25.39 -1.99 -45.34
CA GLN A 364 24.02 -1.55 -45.66
C GLN A 364 23.25 -2.63 -46.42
N GLY A 365 22.03 -2.94 -45.94
CA GLY A 365 21.14 -3.94 -46.54
C GLY A 365 21.19 -5.35 -45.93
N GLN A 366 22.15 -5.65 -45.04
CA GLN A 366 22.24 -6.97 -44.40
C GLN A 366 21.19 -7.22 -43.30
N VAL A 367 20.64 -6.15 -42.71
CA VAL A 367 19.57 -6.25 -41.71
C VAL A 367 18.37 -5.43 -42.16
N PRO A 368 17.16 -6.02 -42.21
CA PRO A 368 15.95 -5.32 -42.59
C PRO A 368 15.72 -4.02 -41.79
N GLU A 369 15.30 -2.97 -42.49
CA GLU A 369 15.15 -1.61 -41.95
C GLU A 369 14.18 -1.55 -40.76
N HIS A 370 13.12 -2.36 -40.78
CA HIS A 370 12.15 -2.47 -39.68
C HIS A 370 12.77 -2.96 -38.37
N ILE A 371 13.81 -3.82 -38.41
CA ILE A 371 14.50 -4.31 -37.21
C ILE A 371 15.40 -3.21 -36.63
N GLN A 372 16.07 -2.45 -37.50
CA GLN A 372 16.92 -1.33 -37.09
C GLN A 372 16.10 -0.20 -36.44
N LEU A 373 14.96 0.14 -37.03
CA LEU A 373 14.03 1.13 -36.47
C LEU A 373 13.47 0.68 -35.12
N ARG A 374 13.16 -0.61 -34.96
CA ARG A 374 12.67 -1.17 -33.70
C ARG A 374 13.72 -1.10 -32.59
N LEU A 375 14.98 -1.45 -32.88
CA LEU A 375 16.06 -1.38 -31.90
C LEU A 375 16.38 0.06 -31.48
N LYS A 376 16.34 1.03 -32.41
CA LYS A 376 16.48 2.46 -32.10
C LYS A 376 15.34 2.98 -31.23
N ALA A 377 14.10 2.56 -31.51
CA ALA A 377 12.95 2.92 -30.70
C ALA A 377 13.07 2.33 -29.28
N GLU A 378 13.46 1.06 -29.16
CA GLU A 378 13.67 0.38 -27.87
C GLU A 378 14.81 1.05 -27.07
N GLU A 379 15.91 1.45 -27.71
CA GLU A 379 17.01 2.19 -27.05
C GLU A 379 16.56 3.55 -26.51
N ALA A 380 15.84 4.33 -27.32
CA ALA A 380 15.35 5.65 -26.94
C ALA A 380 14.36 5.56 -25.77
N GLU A 381 13.49 4.54 -25.79
CA GLU A 381 12.60 4.23 -24.68
C GLU A 381 13.39 3.86 -23.43
N LEU A 382 14.21 2.80 -23.48
CA LEU A 382 14.98 2.28 -22.35
C LEU A 382 15.87 3.35 -21.69
N THR A 383 16.49 4.22 -22.49
CA THR A 383 17.30 5.35 -21.99
C THR A 383 16.46 6.37 -21.23
N LYS A 384 15.23 6.65 -21.68
CA LYS A 384 14.31 7.55 -20.97
C LYS A 384 13.95 7.00 -19.59
N ILE A 385 13.77 5.68 -19.44
CA ILE A 385 13.43 5.09 -18.13
C ILE A 385 14.63 5.02 -17.23
N GLU A 386 15.79 4.65 -17.75
CA GLU A 386 17.02 4.68 -16.97
C GLU A 386 17.27 6.07 -16.36
N SER A 387 16.88 7.15 -17.06
CA SER A 387 16.98 8.51 -16.52
C SER A 387 15.94 8.84 -15.43
N LEU A 388 14.82 8.11 -15.38
CA LEU A 388 13.74 8.29 -14.41
C LEU A 388 13.92 7.39 -13.17
N ILE A 389 14.74 6.35 -13.28
CA ILE A 389 14.98 5.31 -12.27
C ILE A 389 16.35 5.43 -11.66
#